data_AF-A0A846DWL8-F1
#
_entry.id   AF-A0A846DWL8-F1
#
_cell.length_a   1.000
_cell.length_b   1.000
_cell.length_c   1.000
_cell.angle_alpha   90.00
_cell.angle_beta   90.00
_cell.angle_gamma   90.00
#
_symmetry.space_group_name_H-M   'P 1'
#
loop_
_entity.id
_entity.type
_entity.pdbx_description
1 polymer ?
#
loop_
_entity_poly.entity_id
_entity_poly.type
_entity_poly.pdbx_seq_one_letter_code
_entity_poly.pdbx_strand_id
1 'polypeptide(L)' 'CRARGSAGELRSQAYVALDAGYIHQSQFTQLFDLCQKCSRQITGFMAYLKTYPEQNRLREDEGDYRID' A
#
# COMPACT_ATOMS: atom_id res chain seq x y z
N CYS A 1 3.23 7.43 2.85
CA CYS A 1 3.28 5.95 2.88
C CYS A 1 3.47 5.44 1.46
N ARG A 2 4.62 4.84 1.16
CA ARG A 2 5.03 4.43 -0.20
C ARG A 2 4.05 3.45 -0.85
N ALA A 3 3.56 2.46 -0.08
CA ALA A 3 2.61 1.46 -0.57
C ALA A 3 1.28 2.08 -1.06
N ARG A 4 0.75 3.09 -0.34
CA ARG A 4 -0.48 3.80 -0.76
C ARG A 4 -0.25 4.65 -2.02
N GLY A 5 0.95 5.23 -2.17
CA GLY A 5 1.33 5.99 -3.36
C GLY A 5 1.39 5.09 -4.60
N SER A 6 2.07 3.94 -4.49
CA SER A 6 2.16 2.95 -5.56
C SER A 6 0.77 2.42 -6.00
N ALA A 7 -0.14 2.17 -5.07
CA ALA A 7 -1.53 1.80 -5.40
C ALA A 7 -2.34 2.94 -6.06
N GLY A 8 -1.93 4.20 -5.85
CA GLY A 8 -2.49 5.35 -6.56
C GLY A 8 -2.01 5.42 -8.00
N GLU A 9 -0.69 5.28 -8.20
CA GLU A 9 -0.06 5.28 -9.53
C GLU A 9 -0.61 4.16 -10.41
N LEU A 10 -0.76 2.94 -9.88
CA LEU A 10 -1.31 1.82 -10.64
C LEU A 10 -2.77 2.05 -11.07
N ARG A 11 -3.59 2.74 -10.27
CA ARG A 11 -4.96 3.13 -10.69
C ARG A 11 -4.94 4.12 -11.84
N SER A 12 -4.04 5.09 -11.82
CA SER A 12 -3.87 6.02 -12.95
C SER A 12 -3.42 5.30 -14.21
N GLN A 13 -2.47 4.36 -14.08
CA GLN A 13 -2.01 3.55 -15.21
C GLN A 13 -3.11 2.61 -15.75
N ALA A 14 -3.99 2.10 -14.90
CA ALA A 14 -5.12 1.27 -15.33
C ALA A 14 -6.06 2.01 -16.29
N TYR A 15 -6.32 3.31 -16.07
CA TYR A 15 -7.10 4.13 -17.00
C TYR A 15 -6.41 4.25 -18.36
N VAL A 16 -5.11 4.56 -18.37
CA VAL A 16 -4.32 4.65 -19.61
C VAL A 16 -4.32 3.32 -20.36
N ALA A 17 -4.21 2.20 -19.64
CA ALA A 17 -4.23 0.87 -20.25
C ALA A 17 -5.61 0.51 -20.84
N LEU A 18 -6.69 0.96 -20.21
CA LEU A 18 -8.06 0.78 -20.74
C LEU A 18 -8.26 1.62 -22.00
N ASP A 19 -7.86 2.89 -21.97
CA ASP A 19 -7.99 3.81 -23.12
C ASP A 19 -7.14 3.35 -24.32
N ALA A 20 -5.95 2.80 -24.05
CA ALA A 20 -5.09 2.22 -25.07
C ALA A 20 -5.57 0.84 -25.58
N GLY A 21 -6.64 0.28 -24.99
CA GLY A 21 -7.19 -1.02 -25.37
C GLY A 21 -6.32 -2.22 -24.98
N TYR A 22 -5.35 -2.05 -24.07
CA TYR A 22 -4.51 -3.16 -23.58
C TYR A 22 -5.24 -4.09 -22.61
N ILE A 23 -6.27 -3.57 -21.95
CA ILE A 23 -7.13 -4.33 -21.03
C ILE A 23 -8.60 -4.06 -21.33
N HIS A 24 -9.45 -5.03 -21.02
CA HIS A 24 -10.89 -4.87 -21.14
C HIS A 24 -11.50 -4.27 -19.87
N GLN A 25 -12.72 -3.74 -19.99
CA GLN A 25 -13.45 -3.10 -18.88
C GLN A 25 -13.54 -4.01 -17.64
N SER A 26 -13.73 -5.32 -17.80
CA SER A 26 -13.77 -6.27 -16.68
C SER A 26 -12.44 -6.36 -15.92
N GLN A 27 -11.32 -6.38 -16.66
CA GLN A 27 -9.97 -6.40 -16.08
C GLN A 27 -9.65 -5.07 -15.41
N PHE A 28 -10.04 -3.95 -16.02
CA PHE A 28 -9.93 -2.63 -15.41
C PHE A 28 -10.66 -2.58 -14.07
N THR A 29 -11.94 -2.99 -14.03
CA THR A 29 -12.74 -2.95 -12.82
C THR A 29 -12.12 -3.80 -11.71
N GLN A 30 -11.69 -5.04 -12.02
CA GLN A 30 -11.01 -5.89 -11.04
C GLN A 30 -9.72 -5.25 -10.52
N LEU A 31 -8.87 -4.72 -11.41
CA LEU A 31 -7.60 -4.10 -11.03
C LEU A 31 -7.82 -2.86 -10.16
N PHE A 32 -8.78 -2.02 -10.54
CA PHE A 32 -9.13 -0.81 -9.81
C PHE A 32 -9.63 -1.13 -8.39
N ASP A 33 -10.54 -2.10 -8.27
CA ASP A 33 -11.10 -2.55 -7.00
C ASP A 33 -10.02 -3.12 -6.07
N LEU A 34 -9.09 -3.92 -6.60
CA LEU A 34 -7.96 -4.44 -5.84
C LEU A 34 -7.06 -3.31 -5.32
N CYS A 35 -6.72 -2.34 -6.17
CA CYS A 35 -5.91 -1.19 -5.76
C CYS A 35 -6.59 -0.36 -4.66
N GLN A 36 -7.91 -0.17 -4.77
CA GLN A 36 -8.70 0.53 -3.77
C GLN A 36 -8.76 -0.25 -2.46
N LYS A 37 -8.97 -1.58 -2.52
CA LYS A 37 -8.96 -2.46 -1.35
C LYS A 37 -7.62 -2.42 -0.62
N CYS A 38 -6.50 -2.54 -1.34
CA CYS A 38 -5.16 -2.42 -0.76
C CYS A 38 -4.97 -1.05 -0.09
N SER A 39 -5.37 0.03 -0.75
CA SER A 39 -5.26 1.40 -0.20
C SER A 39 -6.03 1.55 1.12
N ARG A 40 -7.23 0.97 1.21
CA ARG A 40 -8.05 0.96 2.43
C ARG A 40 -7.39 0.14 3.54
N GLN A 41 -6.89 -1.05 3.22
CA GLN A 41 -6.19 -1.91 4.20
C GLN A 41 -4.95 -1.24 4.77
N ILE A 42 -4.11 -0.64 3.91
CA ILE A 42 -2.92 0.11 4.33
C ILE A 42 -3.32 1.28 5.23
N THR A 43 -4.40 1.99 4.89
CA THR A 43 -4.90 3.11 5.70
C THR A 43 -5.42 2.66 7.06
N GLY A 44 -6.20 1.58 7.11
CA GLY A 44 -6.68 1.00 8.36
C GLY A 44 -5.52 0.50 9.24
N PHE A 45 -4.53 -0.16 8.63
CA PHE A 45 -3.35 -0.62 9.35
C PHE A 45 -2.51 0.55 9.91
N MET A 46 -2.29 1.61 9.13
CA MET A 46 -1.64 2.82 9.63
C MET A 46 -2.42 3.47 10.79
N ALA A 47 -3.74 3.51 10.71
CA ALA A 47 -4.58 4.03 11.79
C ALA A 47 -4.45 3.18 13.06
N TYR A 48 -4.51 1.85 12.91
CA TYR A 48 -4.29 0.90 14.00
C TYR A 48 -2.93 1.13 14.68
N LEU A 49 -1.84 1.22 13.91
CA LEU A 49 -0.50 1.45 14.45
C LEU A 49 -0.37 2.78 15.19
N LYS A 50 -1.08 3.82 14.75
CA LYS A 50 -1.09 5.12 15.45
C LYS A 50 -1.79 5.05 16.80
N THR A 51 -2.82 4.21 16.92
CA THR A 51 -3.54 3.97 18.18
C THR A 51 -2.86 2.93 19.07
N TYR A 52 -1.78 2.31 18.60
CA TYR A 52 -1.12 1.22 19.31
C TYR A 52 -0.33 1.75 20.53
N PRO A 53 -0.51 1.17 21.73
CA PRO A 53 0.12 1.66 22.96
C PRO A 53 1.64 1.72 22.85
N GLU A 54 2.26 2.80 23.34
CA GLU A 54 3.72 2.98 23.28
C GLU A 54 4.50 1.89 24.01
N GLN A 55 3.94 1.30 25.07
CA GLN A 55 4.60 0.23 25.84
C GLN A 55 4.87 -1.02 24.99
N ASN A 56 4.11 -1.20 23.91
CA ASN A 56 4.18 -2.37 23.05
C ASN A 56 4.87 -2.04 21.71
N ARG A 57 5.32 -0.79 21.53
CA ARG A 57 6.14 -0.39 20.39
C ARG A 57 7.53 -0.96 20.66
N LEU A 58 7.92 -1.99 19.89
CA LEU A 58 9.26 -2.56 19.96
C LEU A 58 10.26 -1.41 19.82
N ARG A 59 10.94 -1.07 20.93
CA ARG A 59 12.13 -0.23 20.86
C ARG A 59 13.15 -1.13 20.19
N GLU A 60 13.64 -0.73 19.01
CA GLU A 60 14.90 -1.28 18.54
C GLU A 60 15.91 -0.91 19.64
N ASP A 61 16.28 -1.90 20.45
CA ASP A 61 17.50 -1.79 21.25
C ASP A 61 18.59 -1.58 20.20
N GLU A 62 19.40 -0.53 20.33
CA GLU A 62 20.54 -0.30 19.45
C GLU A 62 21.52 -1.47 19.63
N GLY A 63 21.24 -2.56 18.92
CA GLY A 63 22.10 -3.70 18.83
C GLY A 63 23.33 -3.26 18.07
N ASP A 64 24.39 -3.00 18.83
CA ASP A 64 25.76 -2.84 18.37
C ASP A 64 26.07 -3.93 17.33
N TYR A 65 25.98 -3.57 16.04
CA TYR A 65 26.46 -4.40 14.96
C TYR A 65 27.99 -4.37 15.03
N ARG A 66 28.54 -5.16 15.94
CA ARG A 66 29.98 -5.40 16.00
C ARG A 66 30.36 -6.21 14.77
N ILE A 67 30.87 -5.50 13.78
CA ILE A 67 31.54 -6.08 12.62
C ILE A 67 32.95 -6.43 13.12
N ASP A 68 33.14 -7.68 13.58
CA ASP A 68 34.47 -8.29 13.69
C ASP A 68 34.86 -8.93 12.34
#